data_AF-A0A6F8V126-F1
#
_entry.id   AF-A0A6F8V126-F1
#
_cell.length_a   1.000
_cell.length_b   1.000
_cell.length_c   1.000
_cell.angle_alpha   90.00
_cell.angle_beta   90.00
_cell.angle_gamma   90.00
#
_symmetry.space_group_name_H-M   'P 1'
#
loop_
_entity.id
_entity.type
_entity.pdbx_description
1 polymer ?
#
loop_
_entity_poly.entity_id
_entity_poly.type
_entity_poly.pdbx_seq_one_letter_code
_entity_poly.pdbx_strand_id
1 'polypeptide(L)' 'MSDAVSLATSILTMQAASTQQALSIEMLRQNAQAEQGLLAMLQQSADQAKAMLPAGQGGNVDVSA' A
#
# COMPACT_ATOMS: atom_id res chain seq x y z
N MET A 1 -11.31 9.95 -45.99
CA MET A 1 -10.17 9.19 -45.41
C MET A 1 -9.51 9.89 -44.22
N SER A 2 -9.64 11.21 -44.02
CA SER A 2 -9.00 11.93 -42.90
C SER A 2 -9.66 11.73 -41.53
N ASP A 3 -11.00 11.64 -41.47
CA ASP A 3 -11.74 11.57 -40.19
C ASP A 3 -11.51 10.27 -39.41
N ALA A 4 -11.36 9.14 -40.11
CA ALA A 4 -11.12 7.85 -39.45
C ALA A 4 -9.76 7.81 -38.76
N VAL A 5 -8.73 8.46 -39.33
CA VAL A 5 -7.39 8.54 -38.75
C VAL A 5 -7.37 9.49 -37.55
N SER A 6 -8.09 10.62 -37.63
CA SER A 6 -8.27 11.55 -36.50
C SER A 6 -9.00 10.88 -35.33
N LEU A 7 -10.10 10.18 -35.60
CA LEU A 7 -10.86 9.45 -34.58
C LEU A 7 -10.04 8.32 -33.95
N ALA A 8 -9.35 7.52 -34.76
CA ALA A 8 -8.47 6.46 -34.27
C ALA A 8 -7.34 7.04 -33.38
N THR A 9 -6.78 8.18 -33.76
CA THR A 9 -5.76 8.87 -32.97
C THR A 9 -6.34 9.33 -31.64
N SER A 10 -7.49 10.00 -31.63
CA SER A 10 -8.18 10.43 -30.41
C SER A 10 -8.55 9.27 -29.47
N ILE A 11 -9.00 8.13 -30.02
CA ILE A 11 -9.29 6.93 -29.23
C ILE A 11 -8.00 6.39 -28.60
N LEU A 12 -6.90 6.33 -29.35
CA LEU A 12 -5.60 5.91 -28.84
C LEU A 12 -5.06 6.86 -27.76
N THR A 13 -5.20 8.17 -27.91
CA THR A 13 -4.80 9.14 -26.87
C THR A 13 -5.67 9.01 -25.62
N MET A 14 -6.98 8.83 -25.76
CA MET A 14 -7.87 8.60 -24.62
C MET A 14 -7.56 7.27 -23.93
N GLN A 15 -7.32 6.20 -24.69
CA GLN A 15 -6.94 4.89 -24.16
C GLN A 15 -5.60 4.99 -23.40
N ALA A 16 -4.60 5.65 -23.98
CA ALA A 16 -3.30 5.88 -23.34
C ALA A 16 -3.43 6.69 -22.04
N ALA A 17 -4.24 7.75 -22.03
CA ALA A 17 -4.49 8.55 -20.83
C ALA A 17 -5.20 7.73 -19.74
N SER A 18 -6.23 6.95 -20.09
CA SER A 18 -6.91 6.07 -19.14
C SER A 18 -5.96 5.00 -18.57
N THR A 19 -5.04 4.49 -19.40
CA THR A 19 -4.06 3.48 -19.00
C THR A 19 -3.03 4.06 -18.04
N GLN A 20 -2.55 5.28 -18.29
CA GLN A 20 -1.63 5.96 -17.37
C GLN A 20 -2.27 6.22 -16.00
N GLN A 21 -3.55 6.61 -15.98
CA GLN A 21 -4.28 6.84 -14.74
C GLN A 21 -4.56 5.53 -13.98
N ALA A 22 -4.88 4.45 -14.70
CA ALA A 22 -5.03 3.12 -14.09
C ALA A 22 -3.70 2.62 -13.50
N LEU A 23 -2.58 2.80 -14.23
CA LEU A 23 -1.26 2.44 -13.75
C LEU A 23 -0.85 3.22 -12.50
N SER A 24 -1.12 4.53 -12.44
CA SER A 24 -0.77 5.32 -11.25
C SER A 24 -1.58 4.91 -10.02
N ILE A 25 -2.88 4.63 -10.18
CA ILE A 25 -3.74 4.11 -9.12
C ILE A 25 -3.26 2.73 -8.66
N GLU A 26 -2.94 1.85 -9.60
CA GLU A 26 -2.47 0.49 -9.30
C GLU A 26 -1.11 0.52 -8.58
N MET A 27 -0.18 1.38 -9.00
CA MET A 27 1.09 1.56 -8.29
C MET A 27 0.89 2.10 -6.87
N LEU A 28 -0.02 3.06 -6.66
CA LEU A 28 -0.35 3.53 -5.31
C LEU A 28 -0.95 2.40 -4.46
N ARG A 29 -1.81 1.57 -5.06
CA ARG A 29 -2.37 0.39 -4.39
C ARG A 29 -1.30 -0.64 -3.99
N GLN A 30 -0.37 -0.93 -4.89
CA GLN A 30 0.74 -1.85 -4.62
C GLN A 30 1.64 -1.32 -3.49
N ASN A 31 1.95 -0.02 -3.48
CA ASN A 31 2.69 0.60 -2.38
C ASN A 31 1.94 0.47 -1.05
N ALA A 32 0.65 0.79 -1.03
CA ALA A 32 -0.17 0.67 0.19
C ALA A 32 -0.27 -0.79 0.69
N GLN A 33 -0.37 -1.78 -0.21
CA GLN A 33 -0.36 -3.19 0.16
C GLN A 33 0.99 -3.64 0.71
N ALA A 34 2.10 -3.16 0.13
CA ALA A 34 3.44 -3.45 0.64
C ALA A 34 3.64 -2.88 2.05
N GLU A 35 3.17 -1.66 2.31
CA GLU A 35 3.19 -1.05 3.64
C GLU A 35 2.38 -1.85 4.66
N GLN A 36 1.18 -2.32 4.29
CA GLN A 36 0.36 -3.17 5.16
C GLN A 36 1.05 -4.51 5.48
N GLY A 37 1.73 -5.12 4.51
CA GLY A 37 2.51 -6.34 4.72
C GLY A 37 3.67 -6.12 5.70
N LEU A 38 4.39 -5.01 5.55
CA LEU A 38 5.46 -4.62 6.48
C LEU A 38 4.92 -4.35 7.89
N LEU A 39 3.79 -3.66 8.01
CA LEU A 39 3.15 -3.42 9.30
C LEU A 39 2.72 -4.74 9.96
N ALA A 40 2.16 -5.68 9.20
CA ALA A 40 1.80 -7.00 9.72
C ALA A 40 3.03 -7.79 10.21
N MET A 41 4.14 -7.76 9.47
CA MET A 41 5.40 -8.38 9.90
C MET A 41 5.97 -7.72 11.16
N LEU A 42 5.93 -6.39 11.25
CA LEU A 42 6.37 -5.65 12.44
C LEU A 42 5.49 -5.99 13.65
N GLN A 43 4.17 -6.06 13.47
CA GLN A 43 3.24 -6.43 14.53
C GLN A 43 3.50 -7.85 15.03
N GLN A 44 3.65 -8.82 14.10
CA GLN A 44 3.99 -10.20 14.45
C GLN A 44 5.33 -10.30 15.17
N SER A 45 6.33 -9.51 14.75
CA SER A 45 7.65 -9.46 15.41
C SER A 45 7.54 -8.85 16.81
N ALA A 46 6.74 -7.81 16.98
CA ALA A 46 6.47 -7.20 18.28
C ALA A 46 5.74 -8.15 19.23
N ASP A 47 4.79 -8.94 18.73
CA ASP A 47 4.07 -9.92 19.52
C ASP A 47 4.98 -11.09 19.93
N GLN A 48 5.86 -11.57 19.05
CA GLN A 48 6.91 -12.54 19.40
C GLN A 48 7.87 -11.98 20.45
N ALA A 49 8.35 -10.75 20.26
CA ALA A 49 9.24 -10.11 21.22
C ALA A 49 8.59 -9.98 22.61
N LYS A 50 7.31 -9.59 22.66
CA LYS A 50 6.52 -9.56 23.91
C LYS A 50 6.35 -10.94 24.54
N ALA A 51 6.10 -11.98 23.73
CA ALA A 51 5.96 -13.34 24.23
C ALA A 51 7.27 -13.93 24.80
N MET A 52 8.43 -13.41 24.38
CA MET A 52 9.74 -13.78 24.91
C MET A 52 10.14 -13.02 26.18
N LEU A 53 9.38 -11.98 26.58
CA LEU A 53 9.66 -11.27 27.82
C LEU A 53 9.36 -12.16 29.03
N PRO A 54 10.26 -12.23 30.02
CA PRO A 54 9.98 -12.90 31.29
C PRO A 54 8.74 -12.28 31.96
N ALA A 55 7.96 -13.11 32.66
CA ALA A 55 6.78 -12.65 33.39
C ALA A 55 7.13 -11.43 34.27
N GLY A 56 6.42 -10.31 34.05
CA GLY A 56 6.64 -9.05 34.77
C GLY A 56 7.34 -7.94 33.97
N GLN A 57 7.89 -8.22 32.78
CA GLN A 57 8.44 -7.18 31.89
C GLN A 57 7.42 -6.75 30.82
N GLY A 58 7.24 -5.44 30.65
CA GLY A 58 6.31 -4.86 29.67
C GLY A 58 4.88 -4.62 30.16
N GLY A 59 4.61 -4.85 31.46
CA GLY A 59 3.35 -4.43 32.09
C GLY A 59 3.27 -2.91 32.24
N ASN A 60 2.06 -2.36 32.20
CA ASN A 60 1.83 -0.95 32.55
C ASN A 60 2.26 -0.73 34.00
N VAL A 61 3.41 -0.08 34.18
CA VAL A 61 3.85 0.37 35.51
C VAL A 61 3.00 1.59 35.84
N ASP A 62 2.15 1.49 36.85
CA ASP A 62 1.41 2.64 37.35
C ASP A 62 2.42 3.58 38.03
N VAL A 63 2.80 4.65 37.34
CA VAL A 63 3.82 5.62 37.80
C VAL A 63 3.25 6.67 38.77
N SER A 64 2.03 6.46 39.26
CA SER A 64 1.37 7.37 40.20
C SER A 64 1.72 7.04 41.66
N ALA A 65 2.87 7.53 42.12
CA ALA A 65 3.20 7.63 43.55
C ALA A 65 3.88 8.96 43.85
#